data_AF-A0A1Q7P8V2-F1
#
_entry.id   AF-A0A1Q7P8V2-F1
#
_cell.length_a   1.000
_cell.length_b   1.000
_cell.length_c   1.000
_cell.angle_alpha   90.00
_cell.angle_beta   90.00
_cell.angle_gamma   90.00
#
_symmetry.space_group_name_H-M   'P 1'
#
loop_
_entity.id
_entity.type
_entity.pdbx_description
1 polymer ?
#
loop_
_entity_poly.entity_id
_entity_poly.type
_entity_poly.pdbx_seq_one_letter_code
_entity_poly.pdbx_strand_id
1 'polypeptide(L)'
;MVARLGGDEFAVLLPKTDATAAPLTAARLLEVLERPFEVEGQHLDVAVSIGLAMSPDDGDDPDTLLRRADIALFVAKQPRGSFVRYAPEHERQGASRLALMAELREALQHDDELFLQFQPLVRLSDRSLAGVEALGRWRHPQRGLVPPMEFVPFAEKTRLIKPLTRWVLVSALQQSVAWQRAGHRIPVSVNISMRDLVDPEFPEMIASLVRAAQAPPSLLVLEITESLIMTEPERAIKTLSQLRELGVRLAVDDFGTGYSSLAYLHRLPINEIKIDKSFVAAMAGEANRANIVRASVELGHSLRLESVAEGVEDARTWDMLSALGCDLAQGYFISRPMVADQVLPWLAKWENPSGAADRAA
;
A
#
# COMPACT_ATOMS: atom_id res chain seq x y z
N MET A 1 -18.34 -7.51 -26.77
CA MET A 1 -17.82 -6.12 -26.80
C MET A 1 -16.95 -5.92 -25.58
N VAL A 2 -15.84 -5.21 -25.70
CA VAL A 2 -14.93 -4.93 -24.57
C VAL A 2 -14.80 -3.42 -24.43
N ALA A 3 -14.87 -2.90 -23.21
CA ALA A 3 -14.69 -1.49 -22.90
C ALA A 3 -13.78 -1.34 -21.69
N ARG A 4 -12.98 -0.26 -21.65
CA ARG A 4 -12.21 0.13 -20.47
C ARG A 4 -13.04 1.11 -19.66
N LEU A 5 -13.34 0.79 -18.41
CA LEU A 5 -14.15 1.63 -17.51
C LEU A 5 -13.31 2.73 -16.86
N GLY A 6 -12.01 2.47 -16.69
CA GLY A 6 -11.03 3.38 -16.10
C GLY A 6 -9.95 2.59 -15.36
N GLY A 7 -8.74 3.14 -15.23
CA GLY A 7 -7.64 2.44 -14.55
C GLY A 7 -7.34 1.06 -15.16
N ASP A 8 -7.32 0.03 -14.33
CA ASP A 8 -7.14 -1.40 -14.64
C ASP A 8 -8.48 -2.14 -14.84
N GLU A 9 -9.62 -1.44 -14.83
CA GLU A 9 -10.96 -2.03 -14.91
C GLU A 9 -11.48 -2.10 -16.36
N PHE A 10 -11.88 -3.31 -16.77
CA PHE A 10 -12.48 -3.59 -18.07
C PHE A 10 -13.87 -4.21 -17.90
N ALA A 11 -14.80 -3.83 -18.78
CA ALA A 11 -16.10 -4.45 -18.92
C ALA A 11 -16.15 -5.29 -20.20
N VAL A 12 -16.70 -6.50 -20.10
CA VAL A 12 -16.94 -7.40 -21.23
C VAL A 12 -18.44 -7.68 -21.32
N LEU A 13 -19.04 -7.32 -22.45
CA LEU A 13 -20.44 -7.66 -22.77
C LEU A 13 -20.48 -8.87 -23.70
N LEU A 14 -21.16 -9.92 -23.25
CA LEU A 14 -21.39 -11.17 -23.97
C LEU A 14 -22.86 -11.27 -24.41
N PRO A 15 -23.23 -10.77 -25.59
CA PRO A 15 -24.60 -10.85 -26.07
C PRO A 15 -25.00 -12.30 -26.37
N LYS A 16 -26.28 -12.64 -26.16
CA LYS A 16 -26.87 -13.96 -26.49
C LYS A 16 -26.09 -15.13 -25.87
N THR A 17 -25.63 -14.96 -24.63
CA THR A 17 -24.84 -15.94 -23.88
C THR A 17 -25.67 -16.45 -22.71
N ASP A 18 -25.60 -17.75 -22.43
CA ASP A 18 -26.34 -18.40 -21.35
C ASP A 18 -25.48 -18.62 -20.09
N ALA A 19 -26.12 -19.14 -19.04
CA ALA A 19 -25.51 -19.41 -17.73
C ALA A 19 -24.37 -20.42 -17.76
N THR A 20 -24.28 -21.24 -18.82
CA THR A 20 -23.20 -22.23 -18.98
C THR A 20 -22.01 -21.64 -19.74
N ALA A 21 -22.27 -20.82 -20.76
CA ALA A 21 -21.26 -20.23 -21.62
C ALA A 21 -20.55 -19.02 -20.99
N ALA A 22 -21.21 -18.26 -20.11
CA ALA A 22 -20.60 -17.11 -19.45
C ALA A 22 -19.43 -17.49 -18.51
N PRO A 23 -19.56 -18.47 -17.58
CA PRO A 23 -18.44 -18.96 -16.77
C PRO A 23 -17.29 -19.54 -17.60
N LEU A 24 -17.59 -20.27 -18.69
CA LEU A 24 -16.57 -20.80 -19.58
C LEU A 24 -15.78 -19.69 -20.27
N THR A 25 -16.46 -18.61 -20.68
CA THR A 25 -15.80 -17.44 -21.23
C THR A 25 -14.92 -16.74 -20.19
N ALA A 26 -15.39 -16.59 -18.96
CA ALA A 26 -14.58 -16.01 -17.88
C ALA A 26 -13.35 -16.86 -17.55
N ALA A 27 -13.49 -18.20 -17.46
CA ALA A 27 -12.36 -19.11 -17.26
C ALA A 27 -11.34 -19.00 -18.39
N ARG A 28 -11.79 -18.92 -19.65
CA ARG A 28 -10.91 -18.71 -20.80
C ARG A 28 -10.22 -17.36 -20.76
N LEU A 29 -10.90 -16.31 -20.32
CA LEU A 29 -10.29 -14.99 -20.14
C LEU A 29 -9.21 -15.06 -19.06
N LEU A 30 -9.48 -15.68 -17.91
CA LEU A 30 -8.45 -15.89 -16.88
C LEU A 30 -7.26 -16.66 -17.43
N GLU A 31 -7.47 -17.81 -18.08
CA GLU A 31 -6.38 -18.64 -18.62
C GLU A 31 -5.52 -17.88 -19.65
N VAL A 32 -6.14 -17.03 -20.47
CA VAL A 32 -5.41 -16.22 -21.45
C VAL A 32 -4.64 -15.09 -20.77
N LEU A 33 -5.21 -14.48 -19.74
CA LEU A 33 -4.62 -13.36 -19.00
C LEU A 33 -3.58 -13.82 -17.96
N GLU A 34 -3.60 -15.09 -17.56
CA GLU A 34 -2.58 -15.75 -16.73
C GLU A 34 -1.28 -16.00 -17.50
N ARG A 35 -1.33 -15.98 -18.84
CA ARG A 35 -0.11 -16.11 -19.65
C ARG A 35 0.68 -14.82 -19.55
N PRO A 36 2.02 -14.90 -19.39
CA PRO A 36 2.83 -13.70 -19.32
C PRO A 36 2.66 -12.86 -20.58
N PHE A 37 2.42 -11.56 -20.41
CA PHE A 37 2.39 -10.61 -21.50
C PHE A 37 3.81 -10.25 -21.89
N GLU A 38 4.14 -10.36 -23.18
CA GLU A 38 5.38 -9.81 -23.70
C GLU A 38 5.19 -8.32 -23.95
N VAL A 39 5.83 -7.48 -23.14
CA VAL A 39 5.87 -6.03 -23.32
C VAL A 39 7.31 -5.58 -23.30
N GLU A 40 7.74 -4.93 -24.39
CA GLU A 40 9.13 -4.46 -24.57
C GLU A 40 10.20 -5.57 -24.36
N GLY A 41 9.86 -6.82 -24.71
CA GLY A 41 10.74 -7.98 -24.59
C GLY A 41 10.83 -8.59 -23.19
N GLN A 42 10.02 -8.11 -22.23
CA GLN A 42 9.89 -8.68 -20.89
C GLN A 42 8.56 -9.41 -20.73
N HIS A 43 8.55 -10.49 -19.94
CA HIS A 43 7.35 -11.28 -19.64
C HIS A 43 6.73 -10.80 -18.32
N LEU A 44 5.49 -10.32 -18.36
CA LEU A 44 4.75 -9.79 -17.21
C LEU A 44 3.57 -10.69 -16.83
N ASP A 45 3.55 -11.17 -15.59
CA ASP A 45 2.43 -11.92 -15.03
C ASP A 45 1.40 -10.96 -14.43
N VAL A 46 0.13 -11.06 -14.88
CA VAL A 46 -0.97 -10.23 -14.38
C VAL A 46 -2.03 -11.11 -13.73
N ALA A 47 -2.33 -10.87 -12.47
CA ALA A 47 -3.46 -11.53 -11.80
C ALA A 47 -4.76 -10.78 -12.13
N VAL A 48 -5.75 -11.49 -12.64
CA VAL A 48 -7.06 -10.92 -12.99
C VAL A 48 -8.13 -11.52 -12.09
N SER A 49 -9.12 -10.72 -11.71
CA SER A 49 -10.34 -11.18 -11.05
C SER A 49 -11.53 -10.79 -11.92
N ILE A 50 -12.54 -11.65 -12.02
CA ILE A 50 -13.70 -11.41 -12.89
C ILE A 50 -15.00 -11.56 -12.10
N GLY A 51 -15.84 -10.52 -12.14
CA GLY A 51 -17.23 -10.58 -11.68
C GLY A 51 -18.19 -10.75 -12.85
N LEU A 52 -19.13 -11.69 -12.75
CA LEU A 52 -20.15 -11.90 -13.78
C LEU A 52 -21.54 -11.55 -13.27
N ALA A 53 -22.35 -10.91 -14.10
CA ALA A 53 -23.80 -10.78 -13.93
C ALA A 53 -24.48 -11.04 -15.28
N MET A 54 -25.66 -11.67 -15.27
CA MET A 54 -26.42 -12.01 -16.46
C MET A 54 -27.79 -11.34 -16.50
N SER A 55 -28.20 -10.91 -17.68
CA SER A 55 -29.59 -10.55 -17.95
C SER A 55 -30.35 -11.78 -18.48
N PRO A 56 -31.63 -12.00 -18.09
CA PRO A 56 -32.43 -11.17 -17.18
C PRO A 56 -32.26 -11.53 -15.69
N ASP A 57 -31.69 -12.69 -15.37
CA ASP A 57 -31.70 -13.27 -14.01
C ASP A 57 -31.11 -12.33 -12.94
N ASP A 58 -30.03 -11.64 -13.28
CA ASP A 58 -29.31 -10.71 -12.40
C ASP A 58 -29.64 -9.24 -12.75
N GLY A 59 -30.60 -8.96 -13.63
CA GLY A 59 -31.06 -7.60 -13.94
C GLY A 59 -31.43 -7.37 -15.41
N ASP A 60 -32.35 -6.44 -15.62
CA ASP A 60 -32.87 -6.10 -16.96
C ASP A 60 -32.39 -4.73 -17.47
N ASP A 61 -31.66 -3.98 -16.64
CA ASP A 61 -31.08 -2.69 -16.99
C ASP A 61 -29.55 -2.68 -16.83
N PRO A 62 -28.84 -1.85 -17.63
CA PRO A 62 -27.39 -1.80 -17.62
C PRO A 62 -26.78 -1.44 -16.25
N ASP A 63 -27.41 -0.53 -15.49
CA ASP A 63 -26.87 -0.05 -14.22
C ASP A 63 -26.92 -1.14 -13.15
N THR A 64 -28.04 -1.88 -13.09
CA THR A 64 -28.20 -3.03 -12.18
C THR A 64 -27.19 -4.15 -12.51
N LEU A 65 -27.01 -4.48 -13.80
CA LEU A 65 -26.07 -5.50 -14.23
C LEU A 65 -24.62 -5.12 -13.92
N LEU A 66 -24.22 -3.87 -14.20
CA LEU A 66 -22.89 -3.37 -13.86
C LEU A 66 -22.64 -3.39 -12.35
N ARG A 67 -23.62 -2.95 -11.55
CA ARG A 67 -23.53 -2.98 -10.08
C ARG A 67 -23.33 -4.40 -9.56
N ARG A 68 -24.10 -5.37 -10.07
CA ARG A 68 -24.04 -6.77 -9.63
C ARG A 68 -22.77 -7.48 -10.10
N ALA A 69 -22.27 -7.14 -11.28
CA ALA A 69 -20.95 -7.58 -11.74
C ALA A 69 -19.81 -7.03 -10.85
N ASP A 70 -19.87 -5.76 -10.42
CA ASP A 70 -18.88 -5.18 -9.48
C ASP A 70 -18.92 -5.88 -8.10
N ILE A 71 -20.12 -6.21 -7.61
CA ILE A 71 -20.28 -6.98 -6.37
C ILE A 71 -19.60 -8.34 -6.50
N ALA A 72 -19.86 -9.07 -7.59
CA ALA A 72 -19.25 -10.38 -7.82
C ALA A 72 -17.72 -10.29 -8.01
N LEU A 73 -17.24 -9.25 -8.69
CA LEU A 73 -15.81 -8.97 -8.88
C LEU A 73 -15.10 -8.79 -7.54
N PHE A 74 -15.74 -8.11 -6.59
CA PHE A 74 -15.19 -7.95 -5.25
C PHE A 74 -15.01 -9.30 -4.53
N VAL A 75 -16.01 -10.19 -4.61
CA VAL A 75 -15.89 -11.55 -4.05
C VAL A 75 -14.73 -12.31 -4.71
N ALA A 76 -14.58 -12.14 -6.03
CA ALA A 76 -13.48 -12.72 -6.79
C ALA A 76 -12.10 -12.16 -6.44
N LYS A 77 -12.00 -11.02 -5.75
CA LYS A 77 -10.71 -10.46 -5.29
C LYS A 77 -10.19 -11.10 -4.00
N GLN A 78 -11.03 -11.79 -3.22
CA GLN A 78 -10.56 -12.45 -1.99
C GLN A 78 -9.62 -13.64 -2.29
N PRO A 79 -9.92 -14.52 -3.27
CA PRO A 79 -8.92 -15.40 -3.88
C PRO A 79 -8.37 -14.73 -5.15
N ARG A 80 -7.10 -14.29 -5.16
CA ARG A 80 -6.46 -13.77 -6.38
C ARG A 80 -6.55 -14.82 -7.51
N GLY A 81 -6.88 -14.38 -8.72
CA GLY A 81 -6.95 -15.25 -9.91
C GLY A 81 -8.26 -16.03 -10.08
N SER A 82 -9.39 -15.52 -9.57
CA SER A 82 -10.68 -16.22 -9.65
C SER A 82 -11.75 -15.45 -10.41
N PHE A 83 -12.80 -16.15 -10.83
CA PHE A 83 -14.05 -15.54 -11.28
C PHE A 83 -15.19 -15.93 -10.35
N VAL A 84 -16.13 -15.01 -10.14
CA VAL A 84 -17.33 -15.25 -9.34
C VAL A 84 -18.53 -14.74 -10.11
N ARG A 85 -19.57 -15.59 -10.20
CA ARG A 85 -20.88 -15.17 -10.69
C ARG A 85 -21.63 -14.49 -9.55
N TYR A 86 -22.33 -13.40 -9.87
CA TYR A 86 -23.27 -12.79 -8.94
C TYR A 86 -24.28 -13.83 -8.44
N ALA A 87 -24.56 -13.74 -7.14
CA ALA A 87 -25.60 -14.48 -6.46
C ALA A 87 -26.23 -13.52 -5.43
N PRO A 88 -27.53 -13.62 -5.12
CA PRO A 88 -28.20 -12.75 -4.14
C PRO A 88 -27.51 -12.73 -2.77
N GLU A 89 -26.80 -13.80 -2.40
CA GLU A 89 -26.01 -13.87 -1.17
C GLU A 89 -24.84 -12.86 -1.18
N HIS A 90 -24.31 -12.51 -2.35
CA HIS A 90 -23.30 -11.46 -2.52
C HIS A 90 -23.90 -10.06 -2.37
N GLU A 91 -25.22 -9.89 -2.55
CA GLU A 91 -25.90 -8.60 -2.39
C GLU A 91 -25.83 -8.11 -0.93
N ARG A 92 -25.79 -9.04 0.04
CA ARG A 92 -25.49 -8.73 1.45
C ARG A 92 -24.09 -8.11 1.61
N GLN A 93 -23.11 -8.52 0.81
CA GLN A 93 -21.76 -7.92 0.82
C GLN A 93 -21.73 -6.53 0.12
N GLY A 94 -22.59 -6.30 -0.87
CA GLY A 94 -22.77 -4.99 -1.53
C GLY A 94 -23.51 -3.95 -0.68
N ALA A 95 -24.62 -4.31 -0.01
CA ALA A 95 -25.32 -3.44 0.94
C ALA A 95 -24.45 -3.16 2.19
N SER A 96 -23.73 -4.18 2.64
CA SER A 96 -22.68 -4.09 3.66
C SER A 96 -21.56 -3.11 3.26
N ARG A 97 -21.31 -2.85 1.98
CA ARG A 97 -20.29 -1.90 1.50
C ARG A 97 -20.75 -0.45 1.60
N LEU A 98 -21.99 -0.10 1.24
CA LEU A 98 -22.54 1.25 1.44
C LEU A 98 -22.64 1.60 2.94
N ALA A 99 -23.06 0.62 3.77
CA ALA A 99 -23.02 0.74 5.22
C ALA A 99 -21.59 1.00 5.71
N LEU A 100 -20.60 0.24 5.22
CA LEU A 100 -19.19 0.43 5.56
C LEU A 100 -18.67 1.84 5.23
N MET A 101 -19.21 2.52 4.22
CA MET A 101 -18.84 3.91 3.91
C MET A 101 -19.37 4.90 4.95
N ALA A 102 -20.61 4.70 5.37
CA ALA A 102 -21.24 5.52 6.40
C ALA A 102 -20.54 5.27 7.75
N GLU A 103 -20.30 4.01 8.07
CA GLU A 103 -19.59 3.55 9.27
C GLU A 103 -18.15 4.09 9.29
N LEU A 104 -17.41 4.08 8.16
CA LEU A 104 -16.06 4.68 8.12
C LEU A 104 -16.11 6.20 8.34
N ARG A 105 -17.13 6.89 7.82
CA ARG A 105 -17.30 8.33 8.06
C ARG A 105 -17.57 8.62 9.54
N GLU A 106 -18.39 7.80 10.19
CA GLU A 106 -18.65 7.87 11.63
C GLU A 106 -17.38 7.54 12.43
N ALA A 107 -16.66 6.48 12.06
CA ALA A 107 -15.38 6.10 12.68
C ALA A 107 -14.30 7.18 12.55
N LEU A 108 -14.33 8.03 11.51
CA LEU A 108 -13.44 9.19 11.38
C LEU A 108 -13.84 10.36 12.30
N GLN A 109 -15.05 10.34 12.86
CA GLN A 109 -15.56 11.34 13.82
C GLN A 109 -15.46 10.87 15.27
N HIS A 110 -15.27 9.56 15.50
CA HIS A 110 -15.14 8.93 16.81
C HIS A 110 -13.68 8.49 17.05
N ASP A 111 -13.18 8.64 18.28
CA ASP A 111 -11.74 8.46 18.58
C ASP A 111 -11.33 7.00 18.87
N ASP A 112 -12.24 6.03 18.85
CA ASP A 112 -12.01 4.67 19.40
C ASP A 112 -11.99 3.52 18.39
N GLU A 113 -12.49 3.72 17.17
CA GLU A 113 -12.52 2.65 16.15
C GLU A 113 -11.29 2.60 15.26
N LEU A 114 -10.79 3.76 14.84
CA LEU A 114 -9.60 3.86 14.01
C LEU A 114 -8.35 4.00 14.90
N PHE A 115 -7.31 3.24 14.59
CA PHE A 115 -6.04 3.33 15.30
C PHE A 115 -4.87 3.03 14.36
N LEU A 116 -3.67 3.46 14.74
CA LEU A 116 -2.45 3.17 14.00
C LEU A 116 -1.69 2.01 14.65
N GLN A 117 -1.22 1.10 13.81
CA GLN A 117 -0.09 0.25 14.14
C GLN A 117 1.16 0.81 13.47
N PHE A 118 2.31 0.52 14.05
CA PHE A 118 3.61 1.01 13.62
C PHE A 118 4.50 -0.19 13.34
N GLN A 119 5.06 -0.26 12.14
CA GLN A 119 6.02 -1.30 11.80
C GLN A 119 7.43 -0.70 11.74
N PRO A 120 8.41 -1.22 12.49
CA PRO A 120 9.78 -0.70 12.47
C PRO A 120 10.50 -0.88 11.14
N LEU A 121 11.26 0.16 10.75
CA LEU A 121 12.27 0.13 9.71
C LEU A 121 13.65 0.22 10.39
N VAL A 122 14.52 -0.75 10.14
CA VAL A 122 15.83 -0.85 10.80
C VAL A 122 16.96 -0.79 9.79
N ARG A 123 18.07 -0.19 10.20
CA ARG A 123 19.28 -0.12 9.38
C ARG A 123 20.00 -1.46 9.38
N LEU A 124 20.31 -1.98 8.21
CA LEU A 124 20.97 -3.29 8.06
C LEU A 124 22.40 -3.29 8.64
N SER A 125 23.10 -2.17 8.58
CA SER A 125 24.51 -2.08 9.00
C SER A 125 24.74 -2.17 10.51
N ASP A 126 23.83 -1.62 11.32
CA ASP A 126 24.02 -1.48 12.77
C ASP A 126 22.77 -1.86 13.60
N ARG A 127 21.70 -2.30 12.94
CA ARG A 127 20.40 -2.64 13.54
C ARG A 127 19.72 -1.47 14.24
N SER A 128 20.17 -0.23 14.06
CA SER A 128 19.49 0.94 14.65
C SER A 128 18.11 1.15 14.03
N LEU A 129 17.18 1.71 14.81
CA LEU A 129 15.86 2.11 14.32
C LEU A 129 16.00 3.36 13.43
N ALA A 130 15.56 3.26 12.17
CA ALA A 130 15.55 4.38 11.23
C ALA A 130 14.22 5.14 11.25
N GLY A 131 13.11 4.44 11.52
CA GLY A 131 11.76 4.99 11.56
C GLY A 131 10.71 3.90 11.73
N VAL A 132 9.45 4.28 11.59
CA VAL A 132 8.33 3.33 11.59
C VAL A 132 7.34 3.68 10.47
N GLU A 133 6.70 2.68 9.89
CA GLU A 133 5.56 2.89 8.99
C GLU A 133 4.26 2.88 9.78
N ALA A 134 3.44 3.91 9.61
CA ALA A 134 2.10 3.99 10.18
C ALA A 134 1.08 3.27 9.30
N LEU A 135 0.48 2.23 9.85
CA LEU A 135 -0.48 1.37 9.20
C LEU A 135 -1.85 1.53 9.86
N GLY A 136 -2.79 2.13 9.14
CA GLY A 136 -4.17 2.29 9.60
C GLY A 136 -4.82 0.96 9.93
N ARG A 137 -5.62 0.92 11.00
CA ARG A 137 -6.44 -0.22 11.40
C ARG A 137 -7.80 0.27 11.81
N TRP A 138 -8.82 -0.53 11.50
CA TRP A 138 -10.19 -0.23 11.88
C TRP A 138 -10.78 -1.36 12.71
N ARG A 139 -11.05 -1.07 13.97
CA ARG A 139 -11.77 -1.96 14.88
C ARG A 139 -13.27 -1.65 14.81
N HIS A 140 -13.93 -2.27 13.86
CA HIS A 140 -15.35 -2.12 13.63
C HIS A 140 -16.16 -2.88 14.70
N PRO A 141 -17.24 -2.31 15.27
CA PRO A 141 -17.97 -2.92 16.39
C PRO A 141 -18.57 -4.30 16.08
N GLN A 142 -19.07 -4.50 14.84
CA GLN A 142 -19.71 -5.73 14.40
C GLN A 142 -18.76 -6.66 13.62
N ARG A 143 -17.75 -6.12 12.92
CA ARG A 143 -16.85 -6.91 12.05
C ARG A 143 -15.51 -7.27 12.68
N GLY A 144 -15.18 -6.68 13.83
CA GLY A 144 -13.85 -6.82 14.42
C GLY A 144 -12.83 -6.00 13.63
N LEU A 145 -11.63 -6.57 13.43
CA LEU A 145 -10.54 -5.86 12.77
C LEU A 145 -10.70 -5.90 11.23
N VAL A 146 -11.02 -4.77 10.62
CA VAL A 146 -11.11 -4.60 9.17
C VAL A 146 -9.74 -4.16 8.63
N PRO A 147 -9.14 -4.91 7.68
CA PRO A 147 -7.83 -4.58 7.13
C PRO A 147 -7.90 -3.39 6.15
N PRO A 148 -6.81 -2.61 5.98
CA PRO A 148 -6.75 -1.48 5.04
C PRO A 148 -7.20 -1.81 3.61
N MET A 149 -6.85 -2.99 3.10
CA MET A 149 -7.22 -3.40 1.73
C MET A 149 -8.74 -3.47 1.51
N GLU A 150 -9.55 -3.56 2.57
CA GLU A 150 -11.02 -3.59 2.46
C GLU A 150 -11.65 -2.19 2.44
N PHE A 151 -11.06 -1.18 3.09
CA PHE A 151 -11.67 0.15 3.22
C PHE A 151 -10.91 1.28 2.50
N VAL A 152 -9.60 1.17 2.31
CA VAL A 152 -8.79 2.20 1.64
C VAL A 152 -9.14 2.36 0.15
N PRO A 153 -9.21 1.29 -0.68
CA PRO A 153 -9.59 1.44 -2.09
C PRO A 153 -10.96 2.09 -2.27
N PHE A 154 -11.85 1.88 -1.30
CA PHE A 154 -13.15 2.50 -1.26
C PHE A 154 -13.06 4.00 -0.87
N ALA A 155 -12.31 4.35 0.18
CA ALA A 155 -12.08 5.73 0.56
C ALA A 155 -11.51 6.52 -0.62
N GLU A 156 -10.57 5.92 -1.37
CA GLU A 156 -9.99 6.45 -2.59
C GLU A 156 -11.01 6.67 -3.70
N LYS A 157 -12.00 5.78 -3.89
CA LYS A 157 -13.07 6.01 -4.89
C LYS A 157 -14.01 7.16 -4.49
N THR A 158 -14.02 7.60 -3.23
CA THR A 158 -14.94 8.63 -2.70
C THR A 158 -14.24 9.87 -2.16
N ARG A 159 -15.00 10.80 -1.57
CA ARG A 159 -14.46 11.98 -0.89
C ARG A 159 -13.94 11.67 0.52
N LEU A 160 -13.97 10.41 0.94
CA LEU A 160 -13.50 9.98 2.27
C LEU A 160 -11.99 9.80 2.35
N ILE A 161 -11.28 9.72 1.23
CA ILE A 161 -9.81 9.62 1.25
C ILE A 161 -9.17 10.81 1.95
N LYS A 162 -9.58 12.05 1.63
CA LYS A 162 -9.01 13.26 2.25
C LYS A 162 -9.15 13.27 3.79
N PRO A 163 -10.35 13.07 4.38
CA PRO A 163 -10.46 13.03 5.84
C PRO A 163 -9.72 11.83 6.46
N LEU A 164 -9.66 10.68 5.77
CA LEU A 164 -8.87 9.53 6.23
C LEU A 164 -7.37 9.84 6.25
N THR A 165 -6.81 10.35 5.15
CA THR A 165 -5.42 10.78 5.04
C THR A 165 -5.09 11.82 6.12
N ARG A 166 -5.96 12.81 6.33
CA ARG A 166 -5.80 13.80 7.40
C ARG A 166 -5.77 13.16 8.79
N TRP A 167 -6.69 12.22 9.06
CA TRP A 167 -6.74 11.51 10.34
C TRP A 167 -5.45 10.70 10.60
N VAL A 168 -4.95 9.98 9.57
CA VAL A 168 -3.69 9.22 9.67
C VAL A 168 -2.52 10.17 9.94
N LEU A 169 -2.40 11.26 9.18
CA LEU A 169 -1.29 12.23 9.32
C LEU A 169 -1.28 12.90 10.69
N VAL A 170 -2.45 13.33 11.19
CA VAL A 170 -2.57 13.92 12.53
C VAL A 170 -2.12 12.91 13.59
N SER A 171 -2.63 11.68 13.54
CA SER A 171 -2.31 10.64 14.52
C SER A 171 -0.84 10.24 14.48
N ALA A 172 -0.26 10.10 13.28
CA ALA A 172 1.15 9.78 13.06
C ALA A 172 2.07 10.89 13.60
N LEU A 173 1.79 12.16 13.29
CA LEU A 173 2.56 13.30 13.76
C LEU A 173 2.48 13.46 15.29
N GLN A 174 1.28 13.34 15.86
CA GLN A 174 1.09 13.38 17.31
C GLN A 174 1.91 12.29 18.01
N GLN A 175 1.89 11.07 17.46
CA GLN A 175 2.65 9.96 18.01
C GLN A 175 4.17 10.18 17.88
N SER A 176 4.64 10.65 16.73
CA SER A 176 6.05 10.97 16.52
C SER A 176 6.55 12.05 17.48
N VAL A 177 5.77 13.12 17.70
CA VAL A 177 6.06 14.16 18.68
C VAL A 177 6.05 13.62 20.12
N ALA A 178 5.14 12.70 20.45
CA ALA A 178 5.13 12.05 21.76
C ALA A 178 6.41 11.26 22.01
N TRP A 179 6.89 10.48 21.03
CA TRP A 179 8.18 9.81 21.13
C TRP A 179 9.34 10.80 21.22
N GLN A 180 9.32 11.88 20.46
CA GLN A 180 10.35 12.92 20.52
C GLN A 180 10.44 13.54 21.92
N ARG A 181 9.31 13.84 22.56
CA ARG A 181 9.25 14.34 23.94
C ARG A 181 9.76 13.33 24.96
N ALA A 182 9.64 12.03 24.67
CA ALA A 182 10.23 10.96 25.46
C ALA A 182 11.73 10.73 25.16
N GLY A 183 12.35 11.55 24.30
CA GLY A 183 13.77 11.46 23.95
C GLY A 183 14.08 10.61 22.72
N HIS A 184 13.06 10.09 22.03
CA HIS A 184 13.21 9.22 20.85
C HIS A 184 12.77 9.95 19.59
N ARG A 185 13.72 10.32 18.73
CA ARG A 185 13.42 10.97 17.45
C ARG A 185 13.10 9.90 16.40
N ILE A 186 11.84 9.49 16.31
CA ILE A 186 11.37 8.41 15.41
C ILE A 186 10.55 9.00 14.26
N PRO A 187 11.09 9.05 13.03
CA PRO A 187 10.31 9.38 11.84
C PRO A 187 9.18 8.39 11.61
N VAL A 188 8.05 8.87 11.09
CA VAL A 188 6.87 8.07 10.76
C VAL A 188 6.55 8.20 9.29
N SER A 189 6.52 7.07 8.59
CA SER A 189 6.07 6.95 7.22
C SER A 189 4.56 6.84 7.13
N VAL A 190 3.95 7.54 6.17
CA VAL A 190 2.52 7.50 5.87
C VAL A 190 2.31 7.35 4.37
N ASN A 191 1.52 6.35 3.99
CA ASN A 191 1.09 6.10 2.63
C ASN A 191 0.11 7.17 2.13
N ILE A 192 0.35 7.72 0.94
CA ILE A 192 -0.44 8.79 0.34
C ILE A 192 -1.10 8.33 -0.96
N SER A 193 -2.39 8.62 -1.08
CA SER A 193 -3.16 8.30 -2.27
C SER A 193 -2.86 9.26 -3.43
N MET A 194 -3.16 8.83 -4.65
CA MET A 194 -3.02 9.70 -5.83
C MET A 194 -3.93 10.91 -5.77
N ARG A 195 -5.12 10.77 -5.17
CA ARG A 195 -6.07 11.88 -5.04
C ARG A 195 -5.52 13.01 -4.17
N ASP A 196 -4.76 12.66 -3.14
CA ASP A 196 -4.08 13.64 -2.30
C ASP A 196 -2.87 14.23 -3.03
N LEU A 197 -2.08 13.40 -3.73
CA LEU A 197 -0.88 13.85 -4.44
C LEU A 197 -1.17 14.88 -5.55
N VAL A 198 -2.28 14.71 -6.27
CA VAL A 198 -2.68 15.66 -7.32
C VAL A 198 -3.45 16.87 -6.78
N ASP A 199 -3.84 16.87 -5.51
CA ASP A 199 -4.54 17.99 -4.90
C ASP A 199 -3.59 19.17 -4.69
N PRO A 200 -3.81 20.34 -5.34
CA PRO A 200 -2.94 21.51 -5.16
C PRO A 200 -2.92 22.05 -3.73
N GLU A 201 -3.92 21.74 -2.91
CA GLU A 201 -4.01 22.17 -1.51
C GLU A 201 -3.24 21.25 -0.55
N PHE A 202 -2.80 20.07 -1.01
CA PHE A 202 -2.17 19.05 -0.16
C PHE A 202 -0.88 19.54 0.53
N PRO A 203 0.07 20.23 -0.15
CA PRO A 203 1.26 20.77 0.52
C PRO A 203 0.93 21.76 1.64
N GLU A 204 -0.06 22.64 1.44
CA GLU A 204 -0.49 23.60 2.46
C GLU A 204 -1.15 22.87 3.65
N MET A 205 -1.94 21.82 3.37
CA MET A 205 -2.47 20.95 4.43
C MET A 205 -1.33 20.36 5.26
N ILE A 206 -0.31 19.76 4.63
CA ILE A 206 0.86 19.20 5.33
C ILE A 206 1.58 20.27 6.17
N ALA A 207 1.83 21.44 5.59
CA ALA A 207 2.45 22.57 6.29
C ALA A 207 1.67 22.98 7.54
N SER A 208 0.33 23.01 7.44
CA SER A 208 -0.55 23.34 8.56
C SER A 208 -0.49 22.28 9.68
N LEU A 209 -0.46 20.99 9.32
CA LEU A 209 -0.42 19.87 10.27
C LEU A 209 0.92 19.82 11.02
N VAL A 210 2.03 19.95 10.30
CA VAL A 210 3.38 19.96 10.90
C VAL A 210 3.53 21.14 11.86
N ARG A 211 3.05 22.32 11.46
CA ARG A 211 3.05 23.53 12.32
C ARG A 211 2.20 23.36 13.56
N ALA A 212 0.98 22.82 13.42
CA ALA A 212 0.07 22.58 14.54
C ALA A 212 0.65 21.56 15.53
N ALA A 213 1.32 20.52 15.04
CA ALA A 213 1.99 19.52 15.87
C ALA A 213 3.29 20.03 16.52
N GLN A 214 3.83 21.17 16.07
CA GLN A 214 5.17 21.67 16.42
C GLN A 214 6.27 20.62 16.16
N ALA A 215 6.07 19.79 15.12
CA ALA A 215 6.99 18.73 14.77
C ALA A 215 8.07 19.26 13.81
N PRO A 216 9.33 18.81 13.92
CA PRO A 216 10.27 18.94 12.82
C PRO A 216 9.71 18.24 11.56
N PRO A 217 9.62 18.91 10.40
CA PRO A 217 9.06 18.32 9.17
C PRO A 217 9.71 16.98 8.79
N SER A 218 11.01 16.84 9.06
CA SER A 218 11.79 15.61 8.84
C SER A 218 11.29 14.36 9.57
N LEU A 219 10.38 14.51 10.55
CA LEU A 219 9.75 13.38 11.24
C LEU A 219 8.62 12.74 10.44
N LEU A 220 8.15 13.39 9.37
CA LEU A 220 7.16 12.84 8.48
C LEU A 220 7.83 12.37 7.19
N VAL A 221 7.62 11.10 6.86
CA VAL A 221 7.96 10.52 5.57
C VAL A 221 6.66 10.26 4.83
N LEU A 222 6.51 10.75 3.61
CA LEU A 222 5.36 10.44 2.77
C LEU A 222 5.76 9.37 1.76
N GLU A 223 5.00 8.28 1.74
CA GLU A 223 5.22 7.16 0.82
C GLU A 223 4.22 7.26 -0.33
N ILE A 224 4.72 7.19 -1.56
CA ILE A 224 3.92 7.28 -2.77
C ILE A 224 4.31 6.11 -3.66
N THR A 225 3.34 5.29 -4.03
CA THR A 225 3.60 4.18 -4.94
C THR A 225 4.04 4.67 -6.32
N GLU A 226 4.94 3.93 -6.94
CA GLU A 226 5.52 4.23 -8.25
C GLU A 226 4.45 4.47 -9.33
N SER A 227 3.44 3.59 -9.39
CA SER A 227 2.38 3.64 -10.41
C SER A 227 1.56 4.94 -10.36
N LEU A 228 1.39 5.51 -9.16
CA LEU A 228 0.65 6.76 -9.01
C LEU A 228 1.42 7.94 -9.59
N ILE A 229 2.73 8.00 -9.35
CA ILE A 229 3.60 9.05 -9.90
C ILE A 229 3.56 9.03 -11.42
N MET A 230 3.60 7.85 -12.04
CA MET A 230 3.63 7.70 -13.50
C MET A 230 2.33 8.09 -14.20
N THR A 231 1.22 8.25 -13.46
CA THR A 231 -0.07 8.65 -14.03
C THR A 231 -0.09 10.15 -14.41
N GLU A 232 0.48 11.03 -13.57
CA GLU A 232 0.60 12.49 -13.84
C GLU A 232 1.97 13.01 -13.38
N PRO A 233 3.08 12.65 -14.04
CA PRO A 233 4.44 12.83 -13.50
C PRO A 233 4.83 14.29 -13.25
N GLU A 234 4.51 15.21 -14.17
CA GLU A 234 4.85 16.63 -13.98
C GLU A 234 4.09 17.27 -12.81
N ARG A 235 2.85 16.84 -12.58
CA ARG A 235 2.04 17.31 -11.45
C ARG A 235 2.54 16.73 -10.13
N ALA A 236 2.85 15.43 -10.11
CA ALA A 236 3.48 14.79 -8.97
C ALA A 236 4.81 15.46 -8.61
N ILE A 237 5.71 15.69 -9.57
CA ILE A 237 6.99 16.38 -9.36
C ILE A 237 6.78 17.75 -8.71
N LYS A 238 5.80 18.53 -9.19
CA LYS A 238 5.48 19.84 -8.61
C LYS A 238 5.05 19.73 -7.15
N THR A 239 4.08 18.87 -6.83
CA THR A 239 3.60 18.66 -5.45
C THR A 239 4.74 18.17 -4.55
N LEU A 240 5.49 17.15 -4.99
CA LEU A 240 6.61 16.59 -4.25
C LEU A 240 7.72 17.61 -4.01
N SER A 241 7.98 18.52 -4.96
CA SER A 241 8.98 19.58 -4.77
C SER A 241 8.56 20.55 -3.66
N GLN A 242 7.29 20.94 -3.63
CA GLN A 242 6.75 21.80 -2.57
C GLN A 242 6.82 21.10 -1.20
N LEU A 243 6.51 19.80 -1.14
CA LEU A 243 6.65 19.01 0.08
C LEU A 243 8.11 18.92 0.55
N ARG A 244 9.06 18.69 -0.36
CA ARG A 244 10.49 18.70 -0.02
C ARG A 244 10.97 20.06 0.49
N GLU A 245 10.47 21.16 -0.07
CA GLU A 245 10.78 22.51 0.41
C GLU A 245 10.27 22.76 1.84
N LEU A 246 9.15 22.13 2.24
CA LEU A 246 8.70 22.13 3.64
C LEU A 246 9.62 21.33 4.56
N GLY A 247 10.47 20.46 4.01
CA GLY A 247 11.42 19.63 4.76
C GLY A 247 10.87 18.27 5.19
N VAL A 248 9.73 17.84 4.65
CA VAL A 248 9.27 16.45 4.83
C VAL A 248 10.11 15.51 3.97
N ARG A 249 10.26 14.26 4.40
CA ARG A 249 10.92 13.22 3.61
C ARG A 249 9.92 12.57 2.67
N LEU A 250 10.39 12.08 1.53
CA LEU A 250 9.58 11.49 0.48
C LEU A 250 10.19 10.14 0.07
N ALA A 251 9.35 9.10 -0.01
CA ALA A 251 9.74 7.76 -0.43
C ALA A 251 8.87 7.31 -1.61
N VAL A 252 9.48 6.57 -2.53
CA VAL A 252 8.75 5.84 -3.56
C VAL A 252 8.50 4.43 -3.08
N ASP A 253 7.23 4.03 -3.05
CA ASP A 253 6.79 2.71 -2.62
C ASP A 253 6.51 1.77 -3.80
N ASP A 254 6.45 0.46 -3.54
CA ASP A 254 6.26 -0.61 -4.53
C ASP A 254 7.25 -0.54 -5.72
N PHE A 255 8.51 -0.16 -5.48
CA PHE A 255 9.48 0.05 -6.55
C PHE A 255 9.78 -1.25 -7.30
N GLY A 256 9.68 -1.19 -8.64
CA GLY A 256 10.01 -2.30 -9.55
C GLY A 256 8.82 -3.16 -9.96
N THR A 257 7.63 -2.94 -9.40
CA THR A 257 6.40 -3.65 -9.84
C THR A 257 5.69 -2.94 -10.99
N GLY A 258 6.09 -1.70 -11.31
CA GLY A 258 5.51 -0.87 -12.37
C GLY A 258 6.49 -0.56 -13.51
N TYR A 259 6.04 0.24 -14.47
CA TYR A 259 6.90 0.79 -15.52
C TYR A 259 7.74 1.93 -14.94
N SER A 260 8.90 1.59 -14.38
CA SER A 260 9.85 2.59 -13.90
C SER A 260 10.44 3.34 -15.08
N SER A 261 9.93 4.54 -15.33
CA SER A 261 10.66 5.47 -16.17
C SER A 261 11.82 6.03 -15.36
N LEU A 262 13.00 5.43 -15.48
CA LEU A 262 14.27 5.94 -14.95
C LEU A 262 14.47 7.43 -15.32
N ALA A 263 13.92 7.84 -16.46
CA ALA A 263 13.91 9.23 -16.92
C ALA A 263 13.13 10.17 -15.99
N TYR A 264 12.12 9.70 -15.25
CA TYR A 264 11.43 10.50 -14.23
C TYR A 264 12.04 10.32 -12.84
N LEU A 265 12.51 9.12 -12.50
CA LEU A 265 13.05 8.84 -11.16
C LEU A 265 14.16 9.81 -10.75
N HIS A 266 15.11 10.13 -11.65
CA HIS A 266 16.19 11.07 -11.35
C HIS A 266 15.72 12.53 -11.12
N ARG A 267 14.50 12.88 -11.55
CA ARG A 267 13.89 14.20 -11.37
C ARG A 267 13.05 14.28 -10.10
N LEU A 268 12.68 13.14 -9.52
CA LEU A 268 11.83 13.11 -8.34
C LEU A 268 12.61 13.62 -7.13
N PRO A 269 12.02 14.53 -6.33
CA PRO A 269 12.68 15.10 -5.15
C PRO A 269 12.56 14.15 -3.95
N ILE A 270 12.98 12.89 -4.10
CA ILE A 270 12.79 11.82 -3.12
C ILE A 270 14.05 11.57 -2.29
N ASN A 271 13.88 10.86 -1.18
CA ASN A 271 14.92 10.45 -0.25
C ASN A 271 15.17 8.94 -0.29
N GLU A 272 14.12 8.18 -0.54
CA GLU A 272 14.09 6.73 -0.35
C GLU A 272 13.37 6.03 -1.51
N ILE A 273 13.82 4.81 -1.82
CA ILE A 273 13.10 3.86 -2.67
C ILE A 273 12.82 2.60 -1.85
N LYS A 274 11.59 2.10 -1.91
CA LYS A 274 11.16 0.90 -1.20
C LYS A 274 10.96 -0.23 -2.21
N ILE A 275 11.79 -1.26 -2.09
CA ILE A 275 11.83 -2.43 -2.96
C ILE A 275 10.69 -3.35 -2.53
N ASP A 276 9.75 -3.60 -3.45
CA ASP A 276 8.54 -4.35 -3.16
C ASP A 276 8.83 -5.77 -2.63
N LYS A 277 7.99 -6.19 -1.67
CA LYS A 277 8.09 -7.48 -0.99
C LYS A 277 8.05 -8.68 -1.93
N SER A 278 7.43 -8.58 -3.12
CA SER A 278 7.37 -9.71 -4.05
C SER A 278 8.76 -10.08 -4.59
N PHE A 279 9.65 -9.10 -4.71
CA PHE A 279 11.04 -9.36 -5.08
C PHE A 279 11.86 -9.87 -3.89
N VAL A 280 11.71 -9.23 -2.73
CA VAL A 280 12.44 -9.57 -1.51
C VAL A 280 12.11 -10.99 -1.03
N ALA A 281 10.83 -11.36 -0.98
CA ALA A 281 10.40 -12.68 -0.52
C ALA A 281 10.93 -13.83 -1.40
N ALA A 282 11.10 -13.59 -2.70
CA ALA A 282 11.54 -14.62 -3.66
C ALA A 282 13.06 -14.67 -3.85
N MET A 283 13.82 -13.65 -3.39
CA MET A 283 15.25 -13.52 -3.71
C MET A 283 16.13 -14.68 -3.19
N ALA A 284 15.72 -15.33 -2.09
CA ALA A 284 16.47 -16.45 -1.53
C ALA A 284 16.39 -17.74 -2.38
N GLY A 285 15.37 -17.87 -3.23
CA GLY A 285 15.12 -19.02 -4.10
C GLY A 285 15.28 -18.74 -5.60
N GLU A 286 15.15 -17.48 -6.01
CA GLU A 286 15.10 -17.09 -7.42
C GLU A 286 16.20 -16.09 -7.76
N ALA A 287 17.19 -16.52 -8.56
CA ALA A 287 18.32 -15.67 -8.96
C ALA A 287 17.87 -14.40 -9.70
N ASN A 288 16.82 -14.48 -10.52
CA ASN A 288 16.28 -13.30 -11.21
C ASN A 288 15.73 -12.26 -10.23
N ARG A 289 15.01 -12.68 -9.19
CA ARG A 289 14.48 -11.78 -8.16
C ARG A 289 15.61 -11.16 -7.34
N ALA A 290 16.65 -11.93 -7.00
CA ALA A 290 17.85 -11.40 -6.36
C ALA A 290 18.59 -10.35 -7.22
N ASN A 291 18.63 -10.54 -8.54
CA ASN A 291 19.22 -9.57 -9.46
C ASN A 291 18.41 -8.26 -9.54
N ILE A 292 17.08 -8.33 -9.49
CA ILE A 292 16.22 -7.14 -9.45
C ILE A 292 16.44 -6.36 -8.15
N VAL A 293 16.51 -7.04 -7.00
CA VAL A 293 16.83 -6.41 -5.71
C VAL A 293 18.20 -5.73 -5.77
N ARG A 294 19.24 -6.42 -6.27
CA ARG A 294 20.58 -5.86 -6.43
C ARG A 294 20.58 -4.60 -7.31
N ALA A 295 19.97 -4.67 -8.49
CA ALA A 295 19.90 -3.55 -9.42
C ALA A 295 19.16 -2.35 -8.80
N SER A 296 18.12 -2.60 -8.00
CA SER A 296 17.37 -1.56 -7.29
C SER A 296 18.23 -0.87 -6.23
N VAL A 297 18.99 -1.64 -5.43
CA VAL A 297 19.95 -1.09 -4.44
C VAL A 297 21.02 -0.24 -5.13
N GLU A 298 21.65 -0.76 -6.18
CA GLU A 298 22.69 -0.06 -6.94
C GLU A 298 22.17 1.24 -7.60
N LEU A 299 20.93 1.21 -8.10
CA LEU A 299 20.27 2.39 -8.65
C LEU A 299 19.99 3.44 -7.57
N GLY A 300 19.44 3.02 -6.42
CA GLY A 300 19.21 3.89 -5.28
C GLY A 300 20.48 4.64 -4.89
N HIS A 301 21.59 3.91 -4.70
CA HIS A 301 22.89 4.50 -4.37
C HIS A 301 23.41 5.44 -5.46
N SER A 302 23.26 5.07 -6.73
CA SER A 302 23.65 5.92 -7.86
C SER A 302 22.90 7.25 -7.90
N LEU A 303 21.65 7.26 -7.42
CA LEU A 303 20.81 8.44 -7.29
C LEU A 303 20.91 9.12 -5.91
N ARG A 304 21.77 8.60 -5.01
CA ARG A 304 21.94 9.06 -3.62
C ARG A 304 20.65 8.96 -2.79
N LEU A 305 19.90 7.90 -3.01
CA LEU A 305 18.69 7.53 -2.28
C LEU A 305 18.99 6.37 -1.33
N GLU A 306 18.32 6.34 -0.18
CA GLU A 306 18.33 5.17 0.70
C GLU A 306 17.44 4.08 0.11
N SER A 307 17.93 2.84 0.10
CA SER A 307 17.18 1.66 -0.31
C SER A 307 16.53 0.98 0.89
N VAL A 308 15.23 0.74 0.82
CA VAL A 308 14.46 0.03 1.84
C VAL A 308 13.98 -1.28 1.25
N ALA A 309 14.31 -2.42 1.84
CA ALA A 309 13.76 -3.71 1.44
C ALA A 309 12.55 -4.08 2.30
N GLU A 310 11.41 -4.30 1.65
CA GLU A 310 10.16 -4.65 2.34
C GLU A 310 9.91 -6.16 2.39
N GLY A 311 9.14 -6.60 3.39
CA GLY A 311 8.73 -7.99 3.50
C GLY A 311 9.85 -8.96 3.87
N VAL A 312 10.84 -8.52 4.65
CA VAL A 312 11.88 -9.41 5.19
C VAL A 312 11.28 -10.36 6.23
N GLU A 313 11.14 -11.64 5.89
CA GLU A 313 10.50 -12.65 6.75
C GLU A 313 11.47 -13.56 7.51
N ASP A 314 12.73 -13.66 7.06
CA ASP A 314 13.72 -14.55 7.67
C ASP A 314 15.16 -13.98 7.69
N ALA A 315 16.01 -14.65 8.47
CA ALA A 315 17.41 -14.27 8.65
C ALA A 315 18.24 -14.42 7.37
N ARG A 316 17.89 -15.37 6.50
CA ARG A 316 18.62 -15.62 5.25
C ARG A 316 18.43 -14.45 4.28
N THR A 317 17.21 -13.96 4.15
CA THR A 317 16.85 -12.79 3.36
C THR A 317 17.52 -11.53 3.92
N TRP A 318 17.53 -11.37 5.25
CA TRP A 318 18.28 -10.31 5.93
C TRP A 318 19.78 -10.32 5.56
N ASP A 319 20.43 -11.48 5.68
CA ASP A 319 21.87 -11.62 5.39
C ASP A 319 22.17 -11.34 3.91
N MET A 320 21.29 -11.78 3.00
CA MET A 320 21.42 -11.49 1.58
C MET A 320 21.31 -9.99 1.29
N LEU A 321 20.32 -9.30 1.87
CA LEU A 321 20.16 -7.85 1.73
C LEU A 321 21.36 -7.08 2.29
N SER A 322 21.88 -7.49 3.44
CA SER A 322 23.09 -6.92 4.02
C SER A 322 24.31 -7.10 3.12
N ALA A 323 24.45 -8.26 2.47
CA ALA A 323 25.53 -8.53 1.53
C ALA A 323 25.41 -7.74 0.21
N LEU A 324 24.19 -7.38 -0.18
CA LEU A 324 23.92 -6.47 -1.31
C LEU A 324 24.16 -5.00 -0.98
N GLY A 325 24.38 -4.66 0.30
CA GLY A 325 24.55 -3.28 0.74
C GLY A 325 23.24 -2.49 0.82
N CYS A 326 22.09 -3.16 0.93
CA CYS A 326 20.81 -2.47 1.15
C CYS A 326 20.86 -1.69 2.48
N ASP A 327 20.25 -0.51 2.53
CA ASP A 327 20.41 0.42 3.65
C ASP A 327 19.49 0.06 4.82
N LEU A 328 18.21 -0.11 4.52
CA LEU A 328 17.13 -0.31 5.49
C LEU A 328 16.33 -1.57 5.17
N ALA A 329 15.78 -2.21 6.20
CA ALA A 329 14.91 -3.36 6.07
C ALA A 329 13.64 -3.19 6.91
N GLN A 330 12.53 -3.72 6.37
CA GLN A 330 11.23 -3.79 7.03
C GLN A 330 10.61 -5.18 6.79
N GLY A 331 10.02 -5.78 7.82
CA GLY A 331 9.38 -7.08 7.68
C GLY A 331 9.18 -7.82 9.01
N TYR A 332 8.55 -8.98 8.93
CA TYR A 332 8.17 -9.76 10.12
C TYR A 332 9.35 -10.41 10.84
N PHE A 333 10.49 -10.55 10.19
CA PHE A 333 11.74 -10.94 10.84
C PHE A 333 12.16 -9.92 11.93
N ILE A 334 11.90 -8.63 11.67
CA ILE A 334 12.22 -7.52 12.59
C ILE A 334 11.10 -7.39 13.63
N SER A 335 9.88 -7.16 13.13
CA SER A 335 8.66 -7.19 13.93
C SER A 335 7.41 -7.14 13.05
N ARG A 336 6.32 -7.72 13.57
CA ARG A 336 4.97 -7.40 13.10
C ARG A 336 4.61 -5.94 13.47
N PRO A 337 3.66 -5.31 12.76
CA PRO A 337 3.09 -4.02 13.16
C PRO A 337 2.55 -4.08 14.59
N MET A 338 2.84 -3.05 15.39
CA MET A 338 2.48 -3.00 16.81
C MET A 338 1.82 -1.67 17.18
N VAL A 339 1.09 -1.63 18.27
CA VAL A 339 0.51 -0.37 18.78
C VAL A 339 1.60 0.54 19.37
N ALA A 340 1.34 1.84 19.46
CA ALA A 340 2.33 2.86 19.81
C ALA A 340 3.07 2.61 21.13
N ASP A 341 2.37 2.12 22.14
CA ASP A 341 2.90 1.82 23.48
C ASP A 341 3.86 0.62 23.49
N GLN A 342 3.85 -0.20 22.44
CA GLN A 342 4.76 -1.34 22.27
C GLN A 342 6.05 -0.99 21.54
N VAL A 343 6.12 0.14 20.83
CA VAL A 343 7.29 0.53 20.01
C VAL A 343 8.55 0.73 20.85
N LEU A 344 8.49 1.55 21.91
CA LEU A 344 9.67 1.79 22.75
C LEU A 344 10.11 0.54 23.56
N PRO A 345 9.20 -0.25 24.15
CA PRO A 345 9.55 -1.54 24.75
C PRO A 345 10.19 -2.53 23.77
N TRP A 346 9.71 -2.57 22.52
CA TRP A 346 10.32 -3.38 21.46
C TRP A 346 11.73 -2.86 21.13
N LEU A 347 11.89 -1.56 20.94
CA LEU A 347 13.18 -0.94 20.61
C LEU A 347 14.26 -1.27 21.65
N ALA A 348 13.92 -1.14 22.94
CA ALA A 348 14.85 -1.45 24.02
C ALA A 348 15.33 -2.90 24.03
N LYS A 349 14.49 -3.85 23.60
CA LYS A 349 14.85 -5.27 23.45
C LYS A 349 15.66 -5.52 22.17
N TRP A 350 15.31 -4.82 21.10
CA TRP A 350 15.97 -4.94 19.80
C TRP A 350 17.43 -4.47 19.83
N GLU A 351 17.69 -3.35 20.52
CA GLU A 351 19.06 -2.81 20.70
C GLU A 351 19.91 -3.65 21.68
N ASN A 352 19.27 -4.37 22.61
CA ASN A 352 19.94 -5.18 23.63
C ASN A 352 19.45 -6.65 23.65
N PRO A 353 19.72 -7.43 22.59
CA PRO A 353 19.22 -8.80 22.49
C PRO A 353 19.74 -9.72 23.61
N SER A 354 20.90 -9.43 24.18
CA SER A 354 21.53 -10.21 25.26
C SER A 354 20.89 -10.01 26.65
N GLY A 355 20.16 -8.91 26.87
CA GLY A 355 19.61 -8.55 28.19
C GLY A 355 18.30 -9.26 28.57
N ALA A 356 17.69 -9.98 27.63
CA ALA A 356 16.45 -10.73 27.86
C ALA A 356 16.68 -12.12 28.48
N ALA A 357 17.90 -12.67 28.39
CA ALA A 357 18.25 -13.96 28.96
C ALA A 357 18.55 -13.91 30.47
N ASP A 358 19.02 -12.76 30.99
CA ASP A 358 19.50 -12.63 32.37
C ASP A 358 18.44 -12.23 33.41
N ARG A 359 17.15 -12.18 33.04
CA ARG A 359 16.04 -11.90 33.98
C ARG A 359 15.11 -13.08 34.23
N ALA A 360 15.52 -14.29 33.83
CA ALA A 360 14.76 -15.52 34.04
C ALA A 360 15.57 -16.60 34.82
N ALA A 361 16.42 -16.17 35.76
CA ALA A 361 17.10 -17.05 36.71
C ALA A 361 16.69 -16.74 38.15
#